data_AF-A0A5Q2QE77-F1
#
_entry.id   AF-A0A5Q2QE77-F1
#
_cell.length_a   1.000
_cell.length_b   1.000
_cell.length_c   1.000
_cell.angle_alpha   90.00
_cell.angle_beta   90.00
_cell.angle_gamma   90.00
#
_symmetry.space_group_name_H-M   'P 1'
#
loop_
_entity.id
_entity.type
_entity.pdbx_description
1 polymer ?
#
loop_
_entity_poly.entity_id
_entity_poly.type
_entity_poly.pdbx_seq_one_letter_code
_entity_poly.pdbx_strand_id
1 'polypeptide(L)'
;MLIRQISKDSLSSLVFLCINFACLCLLLVFEDFVGIGPGQAHVDEQTYLKSSENFNLIFGSGYFFLSWAFGGNLFYLVGINVLVYLYTNVKLYGLLRRHFCRSYFQVFIALVVILDLYRMHLALHVLKDTLVIFLIVIVFTSNRVVSILSFLGVCFLRLASPLYIIGLIRSPVVLLVAIIFLFASIEIFVPGTLSYLLRGGNETMVFQSYDAVPTFNELGILGDVLRAFVWPFLTISGGYIMLSPTVMFVPMAVSAAALQVVFFLRYRRFCFSLGIYVSMSIYALFTPGFTTFIRYVYPLLTIMPLLALGSYHFETSYDYYFKRVKRSTRAIVQAFLRGGAY
;
A
#
# COMPACT_ATOMS: atom_id res chain seq x y z
N MET A 1 38.28 -1.81 -0.19
CA MET A 1 37.14 -1.12 -0.85
C MET A 1 35.80 -1.44 -0.19
N LEU A 2 35.49 -2.72 0.10
CA LEU A 2 34.23 -3.16 0.72
C LEU A 2 33.92 -2.50 2.09
N ILE A 3 34.92 -2.44 2.99
CA ILE A 3 34.74 -1.88 4.36
C ILE A 3 34.41 -0.37 4.32
N ARG A 4 35.06 0.40 3.43
CA ARG A 4 34.75 1.83 3.24
C ARG A 4 33.32 2.04 2.75
N GLN A 5 32.83 1.17 1.86
CA GLN A 5 31.48 1.26 1.32
C GLN A 5 30.40 0.92 2.38
N ILE A 6 30.63 -0.10 3.21
CA ILE A 6 29.77 -0.46 4.34
C ILE A 6 29.69 0.69 5.38
N SER A 7 30.82 1.34 5.68
CA SER A 7 30.83 2.48 6.62
C SER A 7 30.04 3.70 6.10
N LYS A 8 30.08 3.94 4.78
CA LYS A 8 29.39 5.08 4.16
C LYS A 8 27.87 4.87 4.09
N ASP A 9 27.44 3.63 3.90
CA ASP A 9 26.01 3.29 3.83
C ASP A 9 25.34 3.26 5.21
N SER A 10 26.06 2.81 6.24
CA SER A 10 25.58 2.87 7.63
C SER A 10 25.43 4.31 8.12
N LEU A 11 26.43 5.17 7.89
CA LEU A 11 26.36 6.59 8.28
C LEU A 11 25.18 7.32 7.59
N SER A 12 24.98 7.09 6.29
CA SER A 12 23.87 7.70 5.55
C SER A 12 22.50 7.25 6.06
N SER A 13 22.38 5.99 6.49
CA SER A 13 21.12 5.45 7.02
C SER A 13 20.83 5.97 8.41
N LEU A 14 21.87 6.16 9.24
CA LEU A 14 21.74 6.76 10.57
C LEU A 14 21.30 8.22 10.49
N VAL A 15 21.94 9.03 9.63
CA VAL A 15 21.53 10.42 9.41
C VAL A 15 20.09 10.50 8.93
N PHE A 16 19.70 9.63 7.99
CA PHE A 16 18.33 9.57 7.52
C PHE A 16 17.33 9.19 8.64
N LEU A 17 17.68 8.24 9.50
CA LEU A 17 16.88 7.86 10.66
C LEU A 17 16.70 9.04 11.62
N CYS A 18 17.76 9.78 11.93
CA CYS A 18 17.70 10.96 12.81
C CYS A 18 16.81 12.07 12.22
N ILE A 19 16.94 12.37 10.93
CA ILE A 19 16.08 13.34 10.24
C ILE A 19 14.61 12.88 10.31
N ASN A 20 14.34 11.62 10.00
CA ASN A 20 12.99 11.07 10.01
C ASN A 20 12.37 11.12 11.42
N PHE A 21 13.15 10.81 12.45
CA PHE A 21 12.71 10.93 13.84
C PHE A 21 12.44 12.39 14.24
N ALA A 22 13.32 13.33 13.87
CA ALA A 22 13.10 14.74 14.13
C ALA A 22 11.83 15.28 13.45
N CYS A 23 11.57 14.87 12.20
CA CYS A 23 10.33 15.21 11.50
C CYS A 23 9.08 14.66 12.21
N LEU A 24 9.12 13.43 12.71
CA LEU A 24 8.02 12.86 13.51
C LEU A 24 7.77 13.65 14.79
N CYS A 25 8.83 14.03 15.52
CA CYS A 25 8.69 14.84 16.73
C CYS A 25 8.08 16.21 16.43
N LEU A 26 8.54 16.87 15.35
CA LEU A 26 7.99 18.16 14.91
C LEU A 26 6.53 18.03 14.50
N LEU A 27 6.18 16.98 13.76
CA LEU A 27 4.79 16.74 13.36
C LEU A 27 3.90 16.44 14.56
N LEU A 28 4.38 15.66 15.54
CA LEU A 28 3.63 15.37 16.77
C LEU A 28 3.31 16.65 17.55
N VAL A 29 4.30 17.54 17.72
CA VAL A 29 4.09 18.84 18.39
C VAL A 29 3.09 19.70 17.60
N PHE A 30 3.19 19.69 16.27
CA PHE A 30 2.26 20.42 15.42
C PHE A 30 0.83 19.88 15.50
N GLU A 31 0.65 18.56 15.43
CA GLU A 31 -0.66 17.91 15.49
C GLU A 31 -1.33 18.14 16.85
N ASP A 32 -0.56 18.05 17.94
CA ASP A 32 -1.05 18.36 19.28
C ASP A 32 -1.47 19.84 19.39
N PHE A 33 -0.66 20.77 18.86
CA PHE A 33 -0.98 22.20 18.83
C PHE A 33 -2.26 22.52 18.03
N VAL A 34 -2.50 21.80 16.93
CA VAL A 34 -3.71 21.96 16.10
C VAL A 34 -4.93 21.22 16.69
N GLY A 35 -4.75 20.42 17.74
CA GLY A 35 -5.83 19.63 18.36
C GLY A 35 -6.21 18.38 17.56
N ILE A 36 -5.30 17.90 16.71
CA ILE A 36 -5.44 16.65 15.96
C ILE A 36 -4.41 15.60 16.42
N GLY A 37 -3.92 15.73 17.66
CA GLY A 37 -2.95 14.83 18.23
C GLY A 37 -3.49 13.41 18.50
N PRO A 38 -2.60 12.49 18.91
CA PRO A 38 -2.96 11.10 19.19
C PRO A 38 -4.04 10.99 20.27
N GLY A 39 -5.02 10.14 20.05
CA GLY A 39 -6.18 9.91 20.92
C GLY A 39 -7.38 10.84 20.65
N GLN A 40 -7.20 11.88 19.84
CA GLN A 40 -8.21 12.94 19.68
C GLN A 40 -8.85 12.95 18.28
N ALA A 41 -8.05 12.78 17.22
CA ALA A 41 -8.49 13.03 15.85
C ALA A 41 -9.30 11.89 15.22
N HIS A 42 -8.96 10.62 15.51
CA HIS A 42 -9.50 9.47 14.77
C HIS A 42 -10.53 8.67 15.59
N VAL A 43 -11.70 8.44 15.00
CA VAL A 43 -12.75 7.59 15.59
C VAL A 43 -12.27 6.14 15.77
N ASP A 44 -11.48 5.65 14.82
CA ASP A 44 -10.88 4.31 14.88
C ASP A 44 -9.96 4.15 16.09
N GLU A 45 -9.17 5.17 16.39
CA GLU A 45 -8.26 5.18 17.53
C GLU A 45 -9.04 5.03 18.85
N GLN A 46 -10.13 5.79 19.01
CA GLN A 46 -11.01 5.60 20.17
C GLN A 46 -11.59 4.20 20.24
N THR A 47 -11.92 3.61 19.09
CA THR A 47 -12.46 2.24 19.01
C THR A 47 -11.41 1.22 19.47
N TYR A 48 -10.16 1.36 19.04
CA TYR A 48 -9.06 0.49 19.48
C TYR A 48 -8.72 0.65 20.95
N LEU A 49 -8.76 1.88 21.47
CA LEU A 49 -8.44 2.18 22.88
C LEU A 49 -9.54 1.71 23.85
N LYS A 50 -10.81 1.73 23.43
CA LYS A 50 -11.96 1.41 24.29
C LYS A 50 -12.42 -0.04 24.21
N SER A 51 -12.07 -0.78 23.16
CA SER A 51 -12.63 -2.11 22.93
C SER A 51 -12.04 -3.16 23.87
N SER A 52 -12.88 -3.66 24.77
CA SER A 52 -12.61 -4.80 25.64
C SER A 52 -13.23 -6.08 25.04
N GLU A 53 -12.37 -6.98 24.57
CA GLU A 53 -12.53 -8.44 24.67
C GLU A 53 -13.34 -9.25 23.63
N ASN A 54 -14.05 -8.65 22.67
CA ASN A 54 -14.77 -9.46 21.66
C ASN A 54 -13.93 -9.77 20.39
N PHE A 55 -13.02 -10.75 20.51
CA PHE A 55 -12.16 -11.24 19.42
C PHE A 55 -12.76 -12.41 18.60
N ASN A 56 -14.05 -12.39 18.31
CA ASN A 56 -14.72 -13.54 17.67
C ASN A 56 -14.20 -13.86 16.25
N LEU A 57 -13.47 -12.94 15.62
CA LEU A 57 -12.80 -13.16 14.33
C LEU A 57 -11.29 -13.04 14.53
N ILE A 58 -10.52 -14.10 14.22
CA ILE A 58 -9.05 -14.06 14.25
C ILE A 58 -8.51 -13.14 13.14
N PHE A 59 -9.10 -13.20 11.95
CA PHE A 59 -8.69 -12.34 10.83
C PHE A 59 -9.35 -10.96 10.90
N GLY A 60 -8.55 -9.92 10.69
CA GLY A 60 -9.00 -8.52 10.74
C GLY A 60 -9.05 -7.89 12.13
N SER A 61 -8.89 -8.67 13.21
CA SER A 61 -8.93 -8.19 14.60
C SER A 61 -7.55 -7.94 15.21
N GLY A 62 -6.46 -8.19 14.47
CA GLY A 62 -5.13 -8.24 15.07
C GLY A 62 -4.66 -6.96 15.76
N TYR A 63 -5.18 -5.80 15.35
CA TYR A 63 -4.86 -4.54 16.02
C TYR A 63 -5.61 -4.36 17.35
N PHE A 64 -6.83 -4.90 17.47
CA PHE A 64 -7.51 -4.95 18.76
C PHE A 64 -6.74 -5.87 19.73
N PHE A 65 -6.20 -6.99 19.23
CA PHE A 65 -5.38 -7.88 20.06
C PHE A 65 -4.13 -7.16 20.55
N LEU A 66 -3.47 -6.40 19.67
CA LEU A 66 -2.34 -5.55 20.05
C LEU A 66 -2.74 -4.52 21.12
N SER A 67 -3.85 -3.81 20.91
CA SER A 67 -4.36 -2.83 21.88
C SER A 67 -4.59 -3.47 23.25
N TRP A 68 -5.28 -4.61 23.29
CA TRP A 68 -5.52 -5.37 24.52
C TRP A 68 -4.22 -5.83 25.19
N ALA A 69 -3.25 -6.32 24.41
CA ALA A 69 -1.95 -6.77 24.95
C ALA A 69 -1.15 -5.65 25.63
N PHE A 70 -1.34 -4.40 25.21
CA PHE A 70 -0.75 -3.21 25.83
C PHE A 70 -1.70 -2.48 26.80
N GLY A 71 -2.82 -3.11 27.17
CA GLY A 71 -3.81 -2.54 28.10
C GLY A 71 -4.44 -1.24 27.60
N GLY A 72 -4.56 -1.06 26.28
CA GLY A 72 -5.06 0.17 25.68
C GLY A 72 -4.18 1.40 25.93
N ASN A 73 -2.91 1.23 26.30
CA ASN A 73 -2.02 2.34 26.57
C ASN A 73 -1.63 3.07 25.27
N LEU A 74 -2.10 4.31 25.14
CA LEU A 74 -1.85 5.18 23.98
C LEU A 74 -0.36 5.29 23.64
N PHE A 75 0.49 5.56 24.64
CA PHE A 75 1.92 5.79 24.42
C PHE A 75 2.65 4.55 23.88
N TYR A 76 2.30 3.35 24.38
CA TYR A 76 2.91 2.12 23.88
C TYR A 76 2.49 1.80 22.45
N LEU A 77 1.21 1.99 22.12
CA LEU A 77 0.69 1.72 20.77
C LEU A 77 1.26 2.70 19.74
N VAL A 78 1.30 4.00 20.07
CA VAL A 78 1.95 5.02 19.24
C VAL A 78 3.45 4.75 19.13
N GLY A 79 4.12 4.39 20.23
CA GLY A 79 5.54 4.04 20.23
C GLY A 79 5.86 2.89 19.27
N ILE A 80 5.04 1.85 19.22
CA ILE A 80 5.17 0.75 18.26
C ILE A 80 4.99 1.24 16.83
N ASN A 81 3.95 2.03 16.56
CA ASN A 81 3.71 2.58 15.23
C ASN A 81 4.88 3.46 14.74
N VAL A 82 5.43 4.31 15.61
CA VAL A 82 6.62 5.13 15.33
C VAL A 82 7.83 4.25 15.02
N LEU A 83 8.14 3.24 15.85
CA LEU A 83 9.28 2.34 15.63
C LEU A 83 9.15 1.60 14.29
N VAL A 84 7.96 1.07 14.02
CA VAL A 84 7.66 0.34 12.78
C VAL A 84 7.75 1.26 11.57
N TYR A 85 7.25 2.49 11.65
CA TYR A 85 7.37 3.50 10.62
C TYR A 85 8.84 3.84 10.32
N LEU A 86 9.64 4.13 11.35
CA LEU A 86 11.06 4.45 11.21
C LEU A 86 11.81 3.32 10.50
N TYR A 87 11.62 2.09 10.95
CA TYR A 87 12.23 0.92 10.32
C TYR A 87 11.80 0.76 8.87
N THR A 88 10.50 0.91 8.58
CA THR A 88 9.96 0.81 7.22
C THR A 88 10.61 1.83 6.30
N ASN A 89 10.75 3.09 6.75
CA ASN A 89 11.36 4.15 5.97
C ASN A 89 12.85 3.94 5.74
N VAL A 90 13.61 3.48 6.74
CA VAL A 90 15.03 3.13 6.55
C VAL A 90 15.17 2.02 5.51
N LYS A 91 14.30 1.01 5.54
CA LYS A 91 14.31 -0.08 4.56
C LYS A 91 13.99 0.42 3.15
N LEU A 92 12.94 1.24 3.01
CA LEU A 92 12.57 1.85 1.72
C LEU A 92 13.68 2.76 1.20
N TYR A 93 14.29 3.58 2.06
CA TYR A 93 15.42 4.42 1.71
C TYR A 93 16.60 3.60 1.19
N GLY A 94 16.99 2.53 1.90
CA GLY A 94 18.07 1.65 1.46
C GLY A 94 17.81 1.03 0.09
N LEU A 95 16.57 0.67 -0.22
CA LEU A 95 16.18 0.12 -1.52
C LEU A 95 16.18 1.20 -2.60
N LEU A 96 15.46 2.30 -2.38
CA LEU A 96 15.32 3.39 -3.35
C LEU A 96 16.66 4.05 -3.64
N ARG A 97 17.53 4.23 -2.65
CA ARG A 97 18.86 4.82 -2.82
C ARG A 97 19.72 4.04 -3.81
N ARG A 98 19.68 2.70 -3.78
CA ARG A 98 20.43 1.84 -4.70
C ARG A 98 20.01 2.01 -6.16
N HIS A 99 18.73 2.33 -6.41
CA HIS A 99 18.17 2.42 -7.76
C HIS A 99 18.00 3.85 -8.30
N PHE A 100 17.65 4.81 -7.43
CA PHE A 100 17.30 6.18 -7.82
C PHE A 100 18.42 7.20 -7.59
N CYS A 101 19.20 7.07 -6.53
CA CYS A 101 19.96 8.21 -6.00
C CYS A 101 21.35 8.35 -6.63
N ARG A 102 21.42 8.74 -7.91
CA ARG A 102 22.69 9.11 -8.57
C ARG A 102 22.96 10.61 -8.56
N SER A 103 21.92 11.44 -8.47
CA SER A 103 22.02 12.90 -8.36
C SER A 103 21.36 13.44 -7.10
N TYR A 104 21.77 14.63 -6.65
CA TYR A 104 21.16 15.33 -5.51
C TYR A 104 19.65 15.56 -5.69
N PHE A 105 19.22 15.90 -6.90
CA PHE A 105 17.80 16.06 -7.23
C PHE A 105 17.01 14.76 -7.03
N GLN A 106 17.58 13.61 -7.41
CA GLN A 106 16.94 12.31 -7.19
C GLN A 106 16.89 11.91 -5.72
N VAL A 107 17.91 12.27 -4.93
CA VAL A 107 17.90 12.10 -3.48
C VAL A 107 16.79 12.94 -2.86
N PHE A 108 16.69 14.22 -3.24
CA PHE A 108 15.64 15.12 -2.75
C PHE A 108 14.24 14.56 -3.01
N ILE A 109 13.96 14.09 -4.23
CA ILE A 109 12.62 13.54 -4.51
C ILE A 109 12.40 12.19 -3.83
N ALA A 110 13.42 11.35 -3.72
CA ALA A 110 13.31 10.13 -2.91
C ALA A 110 12.98 10.45 -1.45
N LEU A 111 13.53 11.55 -0.89
CA LEU A 111 13.16 12.02 0.44
C LEU A 111 11.70 12.49 0.49
N VAL A 112 11.19 13.21 -0.52
CA VAL A 112 9.78 13.61 -0.59
C VAL A 112 8.84 12.39 -0.59
N VAL A 113 9.22 11.32 -1.29
CA VAL A 113 8.41 10.08 -1.34
C VAL A 113 8.49 9.27 -0.04
N ILE A 114 9.64 9.25 0.62
CA ILE A 114 9.83 8.45 1.84
C ILE A 114 9.33 9.20 3.09
N LEU A 115 9.60 10.50 3.17
CA LEU A 115 9.15 11.41 4.23
C LEU A 115 7.75 11.95 3.90
N ASP A 116 6.84 11.08 3.49
CA ASP A 116 5.45 11.45 3.28
C ASP A 116 4.80 11.78 4.63
N LEU A 117 4.40 13.05 4.80
CA LEU A 117 3.77 13.56 6.01
C LEU A 117 2.50 12.78 6.38
N TYR A 118 1.75 12.28 5.39
CA TYR A 118 0.56 11.48 5.67
C TYR A 118 0.90 10.14 6.35
N ARG A 119 2.05 9.54 6.01
CA ARG A 119 2.52 8.32 6.71
C ARG A 119 3.03 8.61 8.10
N MET A 120 3.68 9.76 8.28
CA MET A 120 4.10 10.22 9.60
C MET A 120 2.88 10.40 10.49
N HIS A 121 1.85 11.09 10.01
CA HIS A 121 0.56 11.23 10.68
C HIS A 121 0.00 9.87 11.08
N LEU A 122 -0.15 8.93 10.15
CA LEU A 122 -0.63 7.57 10.47
C LEU A 122 0.24 6.81 11.49
N ALA A 123 1.53 7.15 11.61
CA ALA A 123 2.44 6.54 12.57
C ALA A 123 2.33 7.15 13.98
N LEU A 124 1.83 8.38 14.09
CA LEU A 124 1.61 9.07 15.36
C LEU A 124 0.28 8.69 16.01
N HIS A 125 -0.66 8.11 15.27
CA HIS A 125 -1.95 7.67 15.79
C HIS A 125 -2.02 6.16 16.07
N VAL A 126 -2.96 5.74 16.92
CA VAL A 126 -3.29 4.33 17.19
C VAL A 126 -4.12 3.76 16.03
N LEU A 127 -3.45 3.58 14.88
CA LEU A 127 -4.03 3.04 13.66
C LEU A 127 -3.23 1.83 13.17
N LYS A 128 -3.93 0.85 12.61
CA LYS A 128 -3.32 -0.36 12.04
C LYS A 128 -2.61 -0.16 10.72
N ASP A 129 -2.85 0.96 10.05
CA ASP A 129 -2.36 1.25 8.70
C ASP A 129 -0.82 1.19 8.62
N THR A 130 -0.11 1.74 9.61
CA THR A 130 1.35 1.73 9.68
C THR A 130 1.93 0.31 9.77
N LEU A 131 1.32 -0.57 10.57
CA LEU A 131 1.71 -1.98 10.65
C LEU A 131 1.43 -2.73 9.35
N VAL A 132 0.29 -2.47 8.70
CA VAL A 132 -0.06 -3.06 7.41
C VAL A 132 0.96 -2.67 6.34
N ILE A 133 1.32 -1.38 6.25
CA ILE A 133 2.34 -0.88 5.31
C ILE A 133 3.67 -1.59 5.57
N PHE A 134 4.10 -1.65 6.83
CA PHE A 134 5.34 -2.34 7.21
C PHE A 134 5.35 -3.80 6.75
N LEU A 135 4.34 -4.58 7.12
CA LEU A 135 4.26 -6.00 6.77
C LEU A 135 4.24 -6.19 5.26
N ILE A 136 3.50 -5.35 4.52
CA ILE A 136 3.51 -5.34 3.07
C ILE A 136 4.91 -5.05 2.53
N VAL A 137 5.63 -4.03 3.01
CA VAL A 137 7.03 -3.79 2.63
C VAL A 137 7.91 -5.00 2.93
N ILE A 138 7.72 -5.70 4.06
CA ILE A 138 8.45 -6.94 4.37
C ILE A 138 8.13 -8.06 3.39
N VAL A 139 6.86 -8.25 2.99
CA VAL A 139 6.45 -9.21 1.95
C VAL A 139 7.28 -9.03 0.68
N PHE A 140 7.56 -7.78 0.31
CA PHE A 140 8.33 -7.46 -0.90
C PHE A 140 9.83 -7.63 -0.80
N THR A 141 10.37 -7.51 0.41
CA THR A 141 11.80 -7.20 0.58
C THR A 141 12.56 -8.29 1.33
N SER A 142 11.86 -9.33 1.78
CA SER A 142 12.43 -10.43 2.56
C SER A 142 12.43 -11.74 1.77
N ASN A 143 12.95 -12.81 2.39
CA ASN A 143 12.90 -14.15 1.80
C ASN A 143 11.47 -14.72 1.81
N ARG A 144 11.24 -15.80 1.05
CA ARG A 144 9.90 -16.38 0.83
C ARG A 144 9.16 -16.72 2.13
N VAL A 145 9.85 -17.32 3.11
CA VAL A 145 9.23 -17.74 4.38
C VAL A 145 8.77 -16.52 5.17
N VAL A 146 9.65 -15.54 5.34
CA VAL A 146 9.33 -14.28 6.03
C VAL A 146 8.21 -13.53 5.29
N SER A 147 8.20 -13.54 3.96
CA SER A 147 7.13 -12.93 3.17
C SER A 147 5.78 -13.62 3.40
N ILE A 148 5.72 -14.95 3.44
CA ILE A 148 4.47 -15.68 3.72
C ILE A 148 3.98 -15.35 5.14
N LEU A 149 4.85 -15.41 6.14
CA LEU A 149 4.50 -15.09 7.53
C LEU A 149 4.04 -13.63 7.66
N SER A 150 4.70 -12.70 6.97
CA SER A 150 4.32 -11.29 6.97
C SER A 150 2.95 -11.10 6.33
N PHE A 151 2.66 -11.80 5.22
CA PHE A 151 1.35 -11.74 4.57
C PHE A 151 0.23 -12.29 5.47
N LEU A 152 0.47 -13.40 6.18
CA LEU A 152 -0.45 -13.90 7.20
C LEU A 152 -0.69 -12.86 8.30
N GLY A 153 0.35 -12.14 8.72
CA GLY A 153 0.23 -10.98 9.61
C GLY A 153 -0.64 -9.86 9.03
N VAL A 154 -0.58 -9.60 7.73
CA VAL A 154 -1.48 -8.63 7.08
C VAL A 154 -2.93 -9.12 7.13
N CYS A 155 -3.20 -10.40 6.88
CA CYS A 155 -4.54 -10.99 7.02
C CYS A 155 -5.06 -10.85 8.46
N PHE A 156 -4.19 -11.06 9.44
CA PHE A 156 -4.51 -10.90 10.86
C PHE A 156 -4.94 -9.45 11.18
N LEU A 157 -4.25 -8.45 10.62
CA LEU A 157 -4.61 -7.03 10.80
C LEU A 157 -5.80 -6.57 9.94
N ARG A 158 -5.97 -7.13 8.75
CA ARG A 158 -6.91 -6.63 7.74
C ARG A 158 -7.44 -7.77 6.89
N LEU A 159 -8.76 -8.00 6.99
CA LEU A 159 -9.46 -9.05 6.23
C LEU A 159 -9.33 -8.88 4.71
N ALA A 160 -9.33 -7.64 4.22
CA ALA A 160 -9.18 -7.33 2.79
C ALA A 160 -7.74 -7.48 2.27
N SER A 161 -6.82 -8.09 3.02
CA SER A 161 -5.42 -8.28 2.61
C SER A 161 -5.18 -9.08 1.32
N PRO A 162 -6.03 -10.05 0.89
CA PRO A 162 -5.80 -10.77 -0.37
C PRO A 162 -5.74 -9.86 -1.59
N LEU A 163 -6.42 -8.70 -1.54
CA LEU A 163 -6.38 -7.70 -2.60
C LEU A 163 -4.95 -7.15 -2.83
N TYR A 164 -4.10 -7.15 -1.80
CA TYR A 164 -2.71 -6.73 -1.96
C TYR A 164 -1.89 -7.69 -2.84
N ILE A 165 -2.22 -8.98 -2.84
CA ILE A 165 -1.57 -9.97 -3.72
C ILE A 165 -1.98 -9.75 -5.18
N ILE A 166 -3.24 -9.39 -5.43
CA ILE A 166 -3.73 -9.04 -6.78
C ILE A 166 -2.90 -7.90 -7.37
N GLY A 167 -2.51 -6.95 -6.50
CA GLY A 167 -1.58 -5.86 -6.82
C GLY A 167 -0.29 -6.28 -7.53
N LEU A 168 0.12 -7.53 -7.34
CA LEU A 168 1.45 -8.06 -7.73
C LEU A 168 1.41 -8.84 -9.03
N ILE A 169 0.21 -9.19 -9.49
CA ILE A 169 0.02 -9.99 -10.67
C ILE A 169 0.25 -9.10 -11.89
N ARG A 170 1.33 -9.37 -12.63
CA ARG A 170 1.65 -8.65 -13.87
C ARG A 170 0.98 -9.24 -15.11
N SER A 171 0.66 -10.54 -15.10
CA SER A 171 0.02 -11.20 -16.24
C SER A 171 -1.47 -10.88 -16.26
N PRO A 172 -2.00 -10.27 -17.33
CA PRO A 172 -3.41 -9.89 -17.40
C PRO A 172 -4.34 -11.11 -17.33
N VAL A 173 -3.93 -12.26 -17.87
CA VAL A 173 -4.72 -13.50 -17.81
C VAL A 173 -4.79 -14.03 -16.38
N VAL A 174 -3.65 -14.09 -15.67
CA VAL A 174 -3.62 -14.54 -14.27
C VAL A 174 -4.37 -13.55 -13.39
N LEU A 175 -4.28 -12.26 -13.70
CA LEU A 175 -4.99 -11.20 -12.99
C LEU A 175 -6.50 -11.39 -13.14
N LEU A 176 -7.00 -11.62 -14.35
CA LEU A 176 -8.41 -11.91 -14.60
C LEU A 176 -8.89 -13.15 -13.81
N VAL A 177 -8.13 -14.24 -13.85
CA VAL A 177 -8.45 -15.46 -13.09
C VAL A 177 -8.49 -15.18 -11.59
N ALA A 178 -7.54 -14.41 -11.07
CA ALA A 178 -7.49 -14.05 -9.65
C ALA A 178 -8.69 -13.17 -9.24
N ILE A 179 -9.13 -12.25 -10.10
CA ILE A 179 -10.34 -11.44 -9.87
C ILE A 179 -11.57 -12.34 -9.80
N ILE A 180 -11.76 -13.23 -10.79
CA ILE A 180 -12.90 -14.16 -10.83
C ILE A 180 -12.91 -15.03 -9.57
N PHE A 181 -11.75 -15.60 -9.21
CA PHE A 181 -11.61 -16.43 -8.02
C PHE A 181 -11.94 -15.66 -6.73
N LEU A 182 -11.48 -14.41 -6.62
CA LEU A 182 -11.78 -13.54 -5.48
C LEU A 182 -13.28 -13.31 -5.35
N PHE A 183 -13.94 -12.83 -6.40
CA PHE A 183 -15.38 -12.53 -6.35
C PHE A 183 -16.21 -13.78 -6.09
N ALA A 184 -15.86 -14.92 -6.70
CA ALA A 184 -16.49 -16.20 -6.40
C ALA A 184 -16.31 -16.59 -4.93
N SER A 185 -15.11 -16.44 -4.37
CA SER A 185 -14.85 -16.74 -2.95
C SER A 185 -15.65 -15.82 -2.03
N ILE A 186 -15.67 -14.51 -2.31
CA ILE A 186 -16.42 -13.54 -1.53
C ILE A 186 -17.91 -13.90 -1.52
N GLU A 187 -18.50 -14.24 -2.66
CA GLU A 187 -19.92 -14.59 -2.73
C GLU A 187 -20.24 -15.90 -2.01
N ILE A 188 -19.32 -16.88 -2.01
CA ILE A 188 -19.47 -18.14 -1.25
C ILE A 188 -19.44 -17.88 0.26
N PHE A 189 -18.52 -17.05 0.75
CA PHE A 189 -18.33 -16.81 2.18
C PHE A 189 -19.22 -15.68 2.75
N VAL A 190 -19.63 -14.74 1.90
CA VAL A 190 -20.50 -13.60 2.24
C VAL A 190 -21.56 -13.45 1.13
N PRO A 191 -22.61 -14.30 1.15
CA PRO A 191 -23.66 -14.30 0.13
C PRO A 191 -24.35 -12.94 0.04
N GLY A 192 -24.65 -12.49 -1.19
CA GLY A 192 -25.28 -11.21 -1.45
C GLY A 192 -24.30 -10.03 -1.53
N THR A 193 -22.99 -10.26 -1.49
CA THR A 193 -22.02 -9.18 -1.70
C THR A 193 -22.10 -8.65 -3.13
N LEU A 194 -22.26 -9.53 -4.13
CA LEU A 194 -22.42 -9.10 -5.51
C LEU A 194 -23.72 -8.34 -5.71
N SER A 195 -24.82 -8.78 -5.08
CA SER A 195 -26.11 -8.08 -5.17
C SER A 195 -26.06 -6.72 -4.47
N TYR A 196 -25.28 -6.58 -3.38
CA TYR A 196 -25.00 -5.31 -2.73
C TYR A 196 -24.25 -4.34 -3.66
N LEU A 197 -23.17 -4.81 -4.32
CA LEU A 197 -22.44 -4.00 -5.29
C LEU A 197 -23.32 -3.59 -6.49
N LEU A 198 -24.14 -4.51 -7.00
CA LEU A 198 -25.06 -4.24 -8.11
C LEU A 198 -26.19 -3.27 -7.73
N ARG A 199 -26.42 -3.00 -6.44
CA ARG A 199 -27.42 -2.02 -6.00
C ARG A 199 -26.85 -0.61 -5.81
N GLY A 200 -25.57 -0.37 -6.14
CA GLY A 200 -24.98 0.98 -6.13
C GLY A 200 -24.42 1.42 -4.77
N GLY A 201 -24.14 0.49 -3.86
CA GLY A 201 -23.72 0.84 -2.50
C GLY A 201 -24.80 1.58 -1.70
N ASN A 202 -24.46 2.04 -0.50
CA ASN A 202 -25.45 2.61 0.41
C ASN A 202 -25.62 4.12 0.13
N GLU A 203 -26.68 4.51 -0.58
CA GLU A 203 -27.04 5.90 -0.92
C GLU A 203 -27.12 6.83 0.32
N THR A 204 -27.29 6.25 1.51
CA THR A 204 -27.47 6.98 2.78
C THR A 204 -26.18 7.32 3.53
N MET A 205 -25.00 6.96 3.01
CA MET A 205 -23.75 7.27 3.69
C MET A 205 -23.41 8.76 3.55
N VAL A 206 -23.63 9.50 4.64
CA VAL A 206 -23.24 10.91 4.77
C VAL A 206 -21.74 10.98 5.01
N PHE A 207 -21.01 11.55 4.05
CA PHE A 207 -19.58 11.82 4.19
C PHE A 207 -19.35 13.14 4.91
N GLN A 208 -18.20 13.24 5.58
CA GLN A 208 -17.78 14.52 6.15
C GLN A 208 -17.45 15.48 5.01
N SER A 209 -17.68 16.78 5.20
CA SER A 209 -17.50 17.80 4.16
C SER A 209 -16.07 17.87 3.59
N TYR A 210 -15.09 17.39 4.35
CA TYR A 210 -13.69 17.32 3.94
C TYR A 210 -13.38 16.09 3.05
N ASP A 211 -14.26 15.09 3.00
CA ASP A 211 -14.15 13.90 2.12
C ASP A 211 -14.71 14.15 0.70
N ALA A 212 -14.92 15.41 0.31
CA ALA A 212 -15.64 15.84 -0.89
C ALA A 212 -14.96 15.54 -2.26
N VAL A 213 -14.25 14.43 -2.38
CA VAL A 213 -13.92 13.85 -3.69
C VAL A 213 -15.19 13.21 -4.25
N PRO A 214 -15.55 13.44 -5.53
CA PRO A 214 -16.77 12.89 -6.12
C PRO A 214 -16.89 11.39 -5.89
N THR A 215 -17.96 10.98 -5.20
CA THR A 215 -18.30 9.58 -4.93
C THR A 215 -19.13 8.97 -6.05
N PHE A 216 -19.81 9.81 -6.83
CA PHE A 216 -20.74 9.41 -7.90
C PHE A 216 -21.92 8.55 -7.44
N ASN A 217 -22.21 8.51 -6.13
CA ASN A 217 -23.24 7.63 -5.57
C ASN A 217 -24.64 7.84 -6.19
N GLU A 218 -24.95 9.06 -6.61
CA GLU A 218 -26.22 9.41 -7.28
C GLU A 218 -26.43 8.67 -8.62
N LEU A 219 -25.37 8.12 -9.21
CA LEU A 219 -25.40 7.39 -10.48
C LEU A 219 -25.53 5.87 -10.30
N GLY A 220 -25.70 5.36 -9.07
CA GLY A 220 -25.79 3.94 -8.77
C GLY A 220 -24.60 3.13 -9.30
N ILE A 221 -24.86 2.03 -10.01
CA ILE A 221 -23.81 1.15 -10.59
C ILE A 221 -22.86 1.94 -11.51
N LEU A 222 -23.36 2.90 -12.29
CA LEU A 222 -22.50 3.72 -13.15
C LEU A 222 -21.52 4.55 -12.31
N GLY A 223 -21.99 5.04 -11.16
CA GLY A 223 -21.16 5.72 -10.18
C GLY A 223 -20.05 4.83 -9.63
N ASP A 224 -20.38 3.60 -9.25
CA ASP A 224 -19.41 2.61 -8.79
C ASP A 224 -18.34 2.31 -9.84
N VAL A 225 -18.75 2.14 -11.10
CA VAL A 225 -17.83 1.93 -12.23
C VAL A 225 -16.93 3.16 -12.42
N LEU A 226 -17.51 4.37 -12.47
CA LEU A 226 -16.74 5.61 -12.59
C LEU A 226 -15.73 5.74 -11.45
N ARG A 227 -16.14 5.47 -10.22
CA ARG A 227 -15.29 5.48 -9.03
C ARG A 227 -14.13 4.50 -9.13
N ALA A 228 -14.38 3.27 -9.59
CA ALA A 228 -13.37 2.23 -9.79
C ALA A 228 -12.31 2.61 -10.84
N PHE A 229 -12.61 3.52 -11.77
CA PHE A 229 -11.63 4.07 -12.72
C PHE A 229 -11.00 5.38 -12.23
N VAL A 230 -11.82 6.34 -11.81
CA VAL A 230 -11.39 7.71 -11.50
C VAL A 230 -10.53 7.75 -10.25
N TRP A 231 -10.92 7.08 -9.16
CA TRP A 231 -10.18 7.17 -7.90
C TRP A 231 -8.76 6.62 -8.00
N PRO A 232 -8.52 5.39 -8.55
CA PRO A 232 -7.15 4.92 -8.75
C PRO A 232 -6.30 5.84 -9.63
N PHE A 233 -6.88 6.37 -10.71
CA PHE A 233 -6.19 7.32 -11.58
C PHE A 233 -5.79 8.60 -10.84
N LEU A 234 -6.72 9.21 -10.10
CA LEU A 234 -6.46 10.40 -9.31
C LEU A 234 -5.39 10.12 -8.24
N THR A 235 -5.47 9.00 -7.53
CA THR A 235 -4.53 8.66 -6.47
C THR A 235 -3.12 8.41 -6.99
N ILE A 236 -2.96 7.72 -8.12
CA ILE A 236 -1.64 7.47 -8.73
C ILE A 236 -1.01 8.75 -9.28
N SER A 237 -1.83 9.68 -9.79
CA SER A 237 -1.37 10.96 -10.36
C SER A 237 -1.20 12.07 -9.32
N GLY A 238 -1.86 11.97 -8.17
CA GLY A 238 -2.01 13.08 -7.23
C GLY A 238 -3.12 14.08 -7.63
N GLY A 239 -3.89 13.81 -8.68
CA GLY A 239 -4.89 14.74 -9.23
C GLY A 239 -6.08 15.04 -8.32
N TYR A 240 -6.33 14.20 -7.30
CA TYR A 240 -7.44 14.42 -6.36
C TYR A 240 -7.30 15.71 -5.55
N ILE A 241 -6.11 16.33 -5.47
CA ILE A 241 -5.91 17.64 -4.82
C ILE A 241 -6.75 18.74 -5.48
N MET A 242 -7.09 18.61 -6.75
CA MET A 242 -7.94 19.58 -7.46
C MET A 242 -9.41 19.45 -7.08
N LEU A 243 -9.78 18.35 -6.43
CA LEU A 243 -11.16 18.01 -6.08
C LEU A 243 -11.38 18.01 -4.57
N SER A 244 -10.37 17.65 -3.78
CA SER A 244 -10.49 17.60 -2.33
C SER A 244 -10.19 18.95 -1.68
N PRO A 245 -11.06 19.44 -0.79
CA PRO A 245 -10.79 20.64 0.00
C PRO A 245 -9.78 20.40 1.13
N THR A 246 -9.33 19.16 1.35
CA THR A 246 -8.61 18.77 2.55
C THR A 246 -7.11 18.96 2.44
N VAL A 247 -6.56 19.80 3.31
CA VAL A 247 -5.12 20.08 3.36
C VAL A 247 -4.30 18.82 3.69
N MET A 248 -4.85 17.87 4.46
CA MET A 248 -4.17 16.61 4.82
C MET A 248 -3.82 15.73 3.61
N PHE A 249 -4.49 15.95 2.48
CA PHE A 249 -4.27 15.24 1.23
C PHE A 249 -3.20 15.85 0.33
N VAL A 250 -2.81 17.10 0.60
CA VAL A 250 -1.79 17.81 -0.17
C VAL A 250 -0.44 17.08 -0.14
N PRO A 251 0.11 16.67 1.02
CA PRO A 251 1.43 16.01 1.04
C PRO A 251 1.46 14.71 0.22
N MET A 252 0.38 13.94 0.27
CA MET A 252 0.25 12.69 -0.45
C MET A 252 0.05 12.89 -1.96
N ALA A 253 -0.67 13.93 -2.36
CA ALA A 253 -0.82 14.29 -3.77
C ALA A 253 0.52 14.74 -4.36
N VAL A 254 1.26 15.56 -3.62
CA VAL A 254 2.60 16.01 -3.98
C VAL A 254 3.57 14.82 -4.07
N SER A 255 3.54 13.89 -3.11
CA SER A 255 4.40 12.70 -3.13
C SER A 255 4.11 11.81 -4.34
N ALA A 256 2.83 11.57 -4.66
CA ALA A 256 2.41 10.84 -5.85
C ALA A 256 2.85 11.52 -7.15
N ALA A 257 2.59 12.82 -7.30
CA ALA A 257 3.00 13.59 -8.49
C ALA A 257 4.53 13.62 -8.66
N ALA A 258 5.27 13.86 -7.58
CA ALA A 258 6.74 13.87 -7.60
C ALA A 258 7.31 12.51 -8.01
N LEU A 259 6.71 11.41 -7.53
CA LEU A 259 7.08 10.06 -7.93
C LEU A 259 6.89 9.85 -9.44
N GLN A 260 5.75 10.27 -10.00
CA GLN A 260 5.50 10.16 -11.44
C GLN A 260 6.51 10.95 -12.26
N VAL A 261 6.81 12.19 -11.86
CA VAL A 261 7.80 13.05 -12.52
C VAL A 261 9.18 12.39 -12.52
N VAL A 262 9.63 11.86 -11.38
CA VAL A 262 10.95 11.17 -11.31
C VAL A 262 11.00 9.97 -12.21
N PHE A 263 9.97 9.13 -12.17
CA PHE A 263 9.91 7.94 -13.01
C PHE A 263 9.94 8.30 -14.50
N PHE A 264 9.19 9.32 -14.88
CA PHE A 264 9.14 9.78 -16.27
C PHE A 264 10.49 10.36 -16.71
N LEU A 265 11.09 11.25 -15.91
CA LEU A 265 12.40 11.84 -16.23
C LEU A 265 13.52 10.80 -16.31
N ARG A 266 13.47 9.76 -15.46
CA ARG A 266 14.53 8.75 -15.37
C ARG A 266 14.37 7.59 -16.34
N TYR A 267 13.16 7.08 -16.48
CA TYR A 267 12.86 5.83 -17.20
C TYR A 267 11.98 6.04 -18.42
N ARG A 268 11.54 7.27 -18.71
CA ARG A 268 10.61 7.60 -19.81
C ARG A 268 9.30 6.81 -19.75
N ARG A 269 8.88 6.47 -18.53
CA ARG A 269 7.63 5.76 -18.22
C ARG A 269 7.09 6.23 -16.88
N PHE A 270 5.78 6.16 -16.72
CA PHE A 270 5.14 6.44 -15.43
C PHE A 270 5.37 5.29 -14.43
N CYS A 271 5.31 5.63 -13.14
CA CYS A 271 5.31 4.66 -12.05
C CYS A 271 3.92 4.01 -11.99
N PHE A 272 3.71 2.98 -12.80
CA PHE A 272 2.42 2.32 -12.95
C PHE A 272 2.55 0.79 -12.95
N SER A 273 1.58 0.11 -12.33
CA SER A 273 1.41 -1.34 -12.38
C SER A 273 -0.07 -1.66 -12.57
N LEU A 274 -0.40 -2.44 -13.60
CA LEU A 274 -1.77 -2.83 -13.88
C LEU A 274 -2.41 -3.59 -12.71
N GLY A 275 -1.65 -4.49 -12.06
CA GLY A 275 -2.14 -5.23 -10.89
C GLY A 275 -2.49 -4.30 -9.73
N ILE A 276 -1.64 -3.30 -9.44
CA ILE A 276 -1.93 -2.27 -8.42
C ILE A 276 -3.19 -1.52 -8.80
N TYR A 277 -3.29 -1.04 -10.03
CA TYR A 277 -4.45 -0.28 -10.49
C TYR A 277 -5.75 -1.08 -10.29
N VAL A 278 -5.77 -2.35 -10.72
CA VAL A 278 -6.92 -3.24 -10.53
C VAL A 278 -7.24 -3.48 -9.05
N SER A 279 -6.22 -3.71 -8.21
CA SER A 279 -6.43 -3.86 -6.77
C SER A 279 -7.06 -2.60 -6.15
N MET A 280 -6.58 -1.41 -6.54
CA MET A 280 -7.18 -0.14 -6.16
C MET A 280 -8.62 -0.01 -6.69
N SER A 281 -8.89 -0.36 -7.94
CA SER A 281 -10.26 -0.36 -8.49
C SER A 281 -11.20 -1.23 -7.67
N ILE A 282 -10.76 -2.41 -7.23
CA ILE A 282 -11.57 -3.29 -6.38
C ILE A 282 -11.81 -2.63 -5.01
N TYR A 283 -10.79 -2.04 -4.38
CA TYR A 283 -10.99 -1.29 -3.14
C TYR A 283 -11.96 -0.11 -3.30
N ALA A 284 -11.89 0.60 -4.43
CA ALA A 284 -12.78 1.72 -4.70
C ALA A 284 -14.25 1.28 -4.77
N LEU A 285 -14.55 0.07 -5.25
CA LEU A 285 -15.90 -0.50 -5.24
C LEU A 285 -16.41 -0.81 -3.82
N PHE A 286 -15.54 -1.31 -2.95
CA PHE A 286 -15.93 -1.80 -1.62
C PHE A 286 -15.87 -0.74 -0.51
N THR A 287 -15.22 0.39 -0.76
CA THR A 287 -15.05 1.43 0.25
C THR A 287 -16.12 2.50 0.08
N PRO A 288 -16.64 3.08 1.18
CA PRO A 288 -17.72 4.05 1.06
C PRO A 288 -17.22 5.42 0.59
N GLY A 289 -16.08 5.90 1.12
CA GLY A 289 -15.55 7.23 0.85
C GLY A 289 -14.08 7.23 0.44
N PHE A 290 -13.62 8.35 -0.13
CA PHE A 290 -12.27 8.47 -0.67
C PHE A 290 -11.19 8.36 0.42
N THR A 291 -11.43 8.88 1.62
CA THR A 291 -10.48 8.75 2.75
C THR A 291 -10.29 7.30 3.17
N THR A 292 -11.38 6.54 3.26
CA THR A 292 -11.32 5.10 3.52
C THR A 292 -10.59 4.38 2.40
N PHE A 293 -10.92 4.68 1.14
CA PHE A 293 -10.22 4.16 -0.02
C PHE A 293 -8.71 4.38 0.06
N ILE A 294 -8.28 5.62 0.31
CA ILE A 294 -6.87 6.00 0.46
C ILE A 294 -6.17 5.15 1.51
N ARG A 295 -6.77 4.98 2.71
CA ARG A 295 -6.20 4.13 3.78
C ARG A 295 -6.03 2.66 3.37
N TYR A 296 -6.93 2.15 2.53
CA TYR A 296 -6.80 0.79 1.99
C TYR A 296 -5.72 0.67 0.92
N VAL A 297 -5.59 1.64 0.03
CA VAL A 297 -4.63 1.56 -1.10
C VAL A 297 -3.24 2.08 -0.78
N TYR A 298 -3.07 2.81 0.33
CA TYR A 298 -1.79 3.40 0.70
C TYR A 298 -0.62 2.38 0.80
N PRO A 299 -0.80 1.15 1.33
CA PRO A 299 0.23 0.11 1.26
C PRO A 299 0.67 -0.22 -0.17
N LEU A 300 -0.26 -0.23 -1.14
CA LEU A 300 0.04 -0.47 -2.56
C LEU A 300 0.84 0.67 -3.16
N LEU A 301 0.48 1.92 -2.85
CA LEU A 301 1.22 3.11 -3.31
C LEU A 301 2.66 3.10 -2.78
N THR A 302 2.84 2.69 -1.52
CA THR A 302 4.16 2.61 -0.88
C THR A 302 5.10 1.63 -1.60
N ILE A 303 4.57 0.51 -2.12
CA ILE A 303 5.35 -0.51 -2.83
C ILE A 303 5.39 -0.31 -4.35
N MET A 304 4.53 0.55 -4.90
CA MET A 304 4.45 0.82 -6.33
C MET A 304 5.80 1.20 -6.98
N PRO A 305 6.62 2.11 -6.40
CA PRO A 305 7.94 2.44 -6.96
C PRO A 305 8.81 1.19 -7.11
N LEU A 306 8.80 0.34 -6.10
CA LEU A 306 9.64 -0.85 -6.06
C LEU A 306 9.17 -1.90 -7.10
N LEU A 307 7.86 -2.04 -7.33
CA LEU A 307 7.28 -2.90 -8.38
C LEU A 307 7.58 -2.40 -9.78
N ALA A 308 7.52 -1.09 -9.99
CA ALA A 308 7.85 -0.47 -11.26
C ALA A 308 9.35 -0.63 -11.59
N LEU A 309 10.23 -0.69 -10.59
CA LEU A 309 11.66 -0.96 -10.77
C LEU A 309 12.02 -2.43 -11.06
N GLY A 310 11.11 -3.38 -10.89
CA GLY A 310 11.38 -4.81 -11.12
C GLY A 310 12.45 -5.40 -10.19
N SER A 311 12.66 -4.80 -9.01
CA SER A 311 13.82 -5.09 -8.14
C SER A 311 13.60 -6.22 -7.14
N TYR A 312 12.86 -7.28 -7.50
CA TYR A 312 12.38 -8.26 -6.54
C TYR A 312 12.82 -9.71 -6.76
N HIS A 313 12.97 -10.43 -5.64
CA HIS A 313 13.31 -11.86 -5.61
C HIS A 313 12.29 -12.75 -6.32
N PHE A 314 11.00 -12.39 -6.31
CA PHE A 314 9.96 -13.15 -7.01
C PHE A 314 10.18 -13.16 -8.53
N GLU A 315 10.71 -12.09 -9.11
CA GLU A 315 11.03 -12.00 -10.54
C GLU A 315 12.14 -12.97 -10.93
N THR A 316 13.22 -13.08 -10.16
CA THR A 316 14.28 -14.04 -10.49
C THR A 316 13.82 -15.49 -10.51
N SER A 317 12.78 -15.85 -9.75
CA SER A 317 12.28 -17.23 -9.71
C SER A 317 11.21 -17.49 -10.77
N TYR A 318 10.20 -16.63 -10.90
CA TYR A 318 9.13 -16.80 -11.89
C TYR A 318 9.62 -16.60 -13.32
N ASP A 319 10.41 -15.56 -13.55
CA ASP A 319 10.89 -15.24 -14.89
C ASP A 319 11.92 -16.27 -15.36
N TYR A 320 12.70 -16.84 -14.44
CA TYR A 320 13.52 -18.03 -14.69
C TYR A 320 12.66 -19.26 -15.01
N TYR A 321 11.62 -19.53 -14.23
CA TYR A 321 10.74 -20.70 -14.44
C TYR A 321 10.00 -20.60 -15.77
N PHE A 322 9.45 -19.43 -16.10
CA PHE A 322 8.73 -19.19 -17.35
C PHE A 322 9.67 -19.23 -18.55
N LYS A 323 10.89 -18.67 -18.45
CA LYS A 323 11.93 -18.81 -19.48
C LYS A 323 12.34 -20.28 -19.66
N ARG A 324 12.40 -21.07 -18.58
CA ARG A 324 12.69 -22.51 -18.63
C ARG A 324 11.55 -23.28 -19.30
N VAL A 325 10.30 -23.06 -18.89
CA VAL A 325 9.12 -23.69 -19.51
C VAL A 325 9.01 -23.33 -20.99
N LYS A 326 9.23 -22.07 -21.36
CA LYS A 326 9.21 -21.61 -22.76
C LYS A 326 10.34 -22.22 -23.60
N ARG A 327 11.53 -22.44 -23.01
CA ARG A 327 12.63 -23.17 -23.66
C ARG A 327 12.28 -24.65 -23.84
N SER A 328 11.73 -25.29 -22.81
CA SER A 328 11.31 -26.69 -22.87
C SER A 328 10.20 -26.92 -23.90
N THR A 329 9.18 -26.06 -23.97
CA THR A 329 8.13 -26.16 -25.00
C THR A 329 8.68 -25.93 -26.40
N ARG A 330 9.56 -24.94 -26.60
CA ARG A 330 10.23 -24.77 -27.91
C ARG A 330 11.08 -25.98 -28.29
N ALA A 331 11.79 -26.58 -27.35
CA ALA A 331 12.59 -27.78 -27.60
C ALA A 331 11.71 -28.98 -27.98
N ILE A 332 10.57 -29.17 -27.30
CA ILE A 332 9.60 -30.22 -27.63
C ILE A 332 8.98 -29.99 -29.01
N VAL A 333 8.56 -28.77 -29.32
CA VAL A 333 8.00 -28.43 -30.64
C VAL A 333 9.05 -28.62 -31.75
N GLN A 334 10.30 -28.20 -31.52
CA GLN A 334 11.38 -28.42 -32.49
C GLN A 334 11.74 -29.89 -32.66
N ALA A 335 11.70 -30.70 -31.60
CA ALA A 335 11.92 -32.14 -31.68
C ALA A 335 10.79 -32.82 -32.47
N PHE A 336 9.53 -32.41 -32.25
CA PHE A 336 8.38 -32.91 -32.98
C PHE A 336 8.44 -32.55 -34.48
N LEU A 337 8.79 -31.30 -34.81
CA LEU A 337 8.95 -30.86 -36.19
C LEU A 337 10.13 -31.52 -36.92
N ARG A 338 11.16 -31.97 -36.21
CA ARG A 338 12.30 -32.71 -36.80
C ARG A 338 12.05 -34.21 -36.90
N GLY A 339 11.19 -34.77 -36.06
CA GLY A 339 10.85 -36.20 -36.07
C GLY A 339 9.79 -36.59 -37.10
N GLY A 340 8.98 -35.64 -37.60
CA GLY A 340 7.95 -35.89 -38.62
C GLY A 340 8.45 -35.91 -40.07
N ALA A 341 9.75 -36.07 -40.30
CA ALA A 341 10.39 -36.07 -41.63
C ALA A 341 10.95 -37.44 -42.04
N TYR A 342 10.37 -38.53 -41.55
CA TYR A 342 10.72 -39.91 -41.95
C TYR A 342 9.56 -40.58 -42.67
#